data_AF-A0A098LW64-F1
#
_entry.id   AF-A0A098LW64-F1
#
_cell.length_a   1.000
_cell.length_b   1.000
_cell.length_c   1.000
_cell.angle_alpha   90.00
_cell.angle_beta   90.00
_cell.angle_gamma   90.00
#
_symmetry.space_group_name_H-M   'P 1'
#
loop_
_entity.id
_entity.type
_entity.pdbx_description
1 polymer ?
#
loop_
_entity_poly.entity_id
_entity_poly.type
_entity_poly.pdbx_seq_one_letter_code
_entity_poly.pdbx_strand_id
1 'polypeptide(L)'
;MAFSLGILVCITMVVAMTTIVNAQTGELKQCKRRQVCGILTDKGPNDLCQCPDNEACPFYHIDRSIEMVYYICESIHAIRSCRSENEKVITFRNDLPIVRCRCREYDWPPNAELELYCSELLD
;
A
#
# COMPACT_ATOMS: atom_id res chain seq x y z
N MET A 1 0.30 1.66 61.53
CA MET A 1 -0.11 2.70 60.55
C MET A 1 1.17 3.42 60.16
N ALA A 2 1.66 3.50 58.93
CA ALA A 2 1.00 3.54 57.63
C ALA A 2 1.76 2.70 56.58
N PHE A 3 0.99 2.10 55.68
CA PHE A 3 1.41 1.50 54.43
C PHE A 3 1.79 2.59 53.44
N SER A 4 2.88 2.42 52.68
CA SER A 4 3.03 3.11 51.39
C SER A 4 3.80 2.22 50.41
N LEU A 5 3.09 1.80 49.37
CA LEU A 5 3.57 1.02 48.24
C LEU A 5 4.66 1.79 47.47
N GLY A 6 5.87 1.22 47.39
CA GLY A 6 6.99 1.78 46.65
C GLY A 6 7.44 0.92 45.47
N ILE A 7 6.60 0.02 44.96
CA ILE A 7 6.93 -0.84 43.83
C ILE A 7 5.80 -0.71 42.81
N LEU A 8 5.74 0.39 42.05
CA LEU A 8 4.82 0.50 40.89
C LEU A 8 5.03 1.75 40.02
N VAL A 9 6.26 2.22 39.76
CA VAL A 9 6.46 3.29 38.76
C VAL A 9 7.78 3.15 37.98
N CYS A 10 8.07 1.97 37.42
CA CYS A 10 9.20 1.82 36.48
C CYS A 10 8.86 1.07 35.18
N ILE A 11 7.60 0.66 34.96
CA ILE A 11 7.24 -0.16 33.79
C ILE A 11 6.46 0.64 32.73
N THR A 12 6.22 1.94 32.93
CA THR A 12 5.48 2.74 31.92
C THR A 12 6.37 3.42 30.89
N MET A 13 7.70 3.33 31.01
CA MET A 13 8.61 4.10 30.14
C MET A 13 9.08 3.37 28.87
N VAL A 14 8.55 2.19 28.55
CA VAL A 14 9.00 1.40 27.38
C VAL A 14 7.91 1.18 26.31
N VAL A 15 6.65 1.56 26.56
CA VAL A 15 5.55 1.30 25.59
C VAL A 15 5.18 2.53 24.74
N ALA A 16 5.90 3.65 24.89
CA ALA A 16 5.61 4.87 24.14
C ALA A 16 6.58 5.17 22.98
N MET A 17 7.50 4.25 22.65
CA MET A 17 8.54 4.48 21.63
C MET A 17 8.46 3.53 20.42
N THR A 18 7.26 3.09 20.04
CA THR A 18 7.05 2.39 18.75
C THR A 18 6.04 3.05 17.83
N THR A 19 5.51 4.24 18.18
CA THR A 19 4.62 5.01 17.29
C THR A 19 5.29 6.24 16.69
N ILE A 20 6.63 6.34 16.72
CA ILE A 20 7.36 7.25 15.82
C ILE A 20 7.44 6.56 14.44
N VAL A 21 6.28 6.28 13.84
CA VAL A 21 6.19 6.01 12.41
C VAL A 21 5.92 7.37 11.79
N ASN A 22 7.01 8.08 11.49
CA ASN A 22 7.14 9.13 10.49
C ASN A 22 5.83 9.80 10.03
N ALA A 23 5.22 10.60 10.90
CA ALA A 23 4.36 11.69 10.45
C ALA A 23 5.26 12.81 9.88
N GLN A 24 5.92 12.55 8.76
CA GLN A 24 6.45 13.63 7.93
C GLN A 24 5.25 14.36 7.35
N THR A 25 4.93 15.47 8.01
CA THR A 25 3.85 16.41 7.74
C THR A 25 3.96 17.03 6.35
N GLY A 26 3.46 16.32 5.35
CA GLY A 26 2.61 16.89 4.31
C GLY A 26 1.34 16.06 4.34
N GLU A 27 0.17 16.67 4.51
CA GLU A 27 -1.09 15.92 4.40
C GLU A 27 -1.11 15.24 3.02
N LEU A 28 -1.00 13.91 3.02
CA LEU A 28 -1.09 13.15 1.80
C LEU A 28 -2.48 13.40 1.20
N LYS A 29 -2.52 13.74 -0.08
CA LYS A 29 -3.80 13.89 -0.79
C LYS A 29 -4.56 12.58 -0.68
N GLN A 30 -5.88 12.66 -0.59
CA GLN A 30 -6.72 11.46 -0.59
C GLN A 30 -6.59 10.70 -1.92
N CYS A 31 -6.44 9.37 -1.84
CA CYS A 31 -6.39 8.49 -2.99
C CYS A 31 -7.72 8.50 -3.75
N LYS A 32 -7.65 8.51 -5.08
CA LYS A 32 -8.81 8.22 -5.93
C LYS A 32 -9.03 6.71 -6.02
N ARG A 33 -10.20 6.33 -6.53
CA ARG A 33 -10.53 4.93 -6.78
C ARG A 33 -9.51 4.26 -7.72
N ARG A 34 -9.05 3.06 -7.37
CA ARG A 34 -7.99 2.25 -8.00
C ARG A 34 -6.61 2.89 -8.04
N GLN A 35 -6.41 4.00 -7.34
CA GLN A 35 -5.10 4.63 -7.25
C GLN A 35 -4.25 3.85 -6.26
N VAL A 36 -2.97 3.68 -6.60
CA VAL A 36 -1.98 3.09 -5.69
C VAL A 36 -1.79 4.04 -4.51
N CYS A 37 -2.07 3.54 -3.31
CA CYS A 37 -1.88 4.29 -2.07
C CYS A 37 -0.45 4.21 -1.56
N GLY A 38 0.30 3.16 -1.93
CA GLY A 38 1.64 2.96 -1.45
C GLY A 38 2.40 1.90 -2.23
N ILE A 39 3.73 1.96 -2.12
CA ILE A 39 4.65 1.03 -2.76
C ILE A 39 5.54 0.42 -1.67
N LEU A 40 5.68 -0.90 -1.67
CA LEU A 40 6.64 -1.60 -0.83
C LEU A 40 7.98 -1.67 -1.57
N THR A 41 8.99 -1.03 -1.00
CA THR A 41 10.37 -1.02 -1.53
C THR A 41 11.31 -1.79 -0.62
N ASP A 42 12.56 -1.98 -1.04
CA ASP A 42 13.65 -2.53 -0.22
C ASP A 42 13.89 -1.74 1.07
N LYS A 43 13.58 -0.44 1.07
CA LYS A 43 13.66 0.45 2.23
C LYS A 43 12.44 0.39 3.14
N GLY A 44 11.41 -0.36 2.77
CA GLY A 44 10.15 -0.47 3.49
C GLY A 44 8.96 0.19 2.77
N PRO A 45 7.81 0.28 3.45
CA PRO A 45 6.58 0.85 2.91
C PRO A 45 6.70 2.36 2.68
N ASN A 46 6.23 2.83 1.53
CA ASN A 46 6.19 4.24 1.16
C ASN A 46 4.78 4.64 0.74
N ASP A 47 4.11 5.46 1.55
CA ASP A 47 2.78 5.99 1.28
C ASP A 47 2.84 7.11 0.22
N LEU A 48 1.97 7.00 -0.79
CA LEU A 48 1.83 7.96 -1.88
C LEU A 48 0.58 8.85 -1.74
N CYS A 49 -0.49 8.31 -1.16
CA CYS A 49 -1.74 9.01 -0.88
C CYS A 49 -2.47 8.37 0.30
N GLN A 50 -3.34 9.13 0.96
CA GLN A 50 -4.14 8.63 2.10
C GLN A 50 -5.39 7.89 1.59
N CYS A 51 -5.70 6.70 2.11
CA CYS A 51 -6.95 6.04 1.77
C CYS A 51 -8.17 6.81 2.31
N PRO A 52 -9.38 6.56 1.75
CA PRO A 52 -10.60 7.15 2.29
C PRO A 52 -10.77 6.91 3.80
N ASP A 53 -11.53 7.78 4.45
CA ASP A 53 -11.84 7.70 5.89
C ASP A 53 -10.60 7.77 6.80
N ASN A 54 -9.51 8.38 6.31
CA ASN A 54 -8.22 8.48 6.99
C ASN A 54 -7.59 7.12 7.34
N GLU A 55 -7.92 6.07 6.57
CA GLU A 55 -7.29 4.76 6.72
C GLU A 55 -5.87 4.75 6.15
N ALA A 56 -4.95 4.03 6.81
CA ALA A 56 -3.60 3.80 6.30
C ALA A 56 -3.61 2.93 5.04
N CYS A 57 -2.59 3.04 4.19
CA CYS A 57 -2.45 2.15 3.05
C CYS A 57 -2.22 0.71 3.55
N PRO A 58 -2.96 -0.30 3.04
CA PRO A 58 -2.98 -1.64 3.59
C PRO A 58 -1.79 -2.48 3.09
N PHE A 59 -0.57 -2.10 3.48
CA PHE A 59 0.63 -2.89 3.17
C PHE A 59 0.52 -4.32 3.70
N TYR A 60 1.10 -5.27 2.97
CA TYR A 60 1.09 -6.71 3.27
C TYR A 60 -0.28 -7.40 3.17
N HIS A 61 -1.34 -6.69 2.76
CA HIS A 61 -2.63 -7.30 2.42
C HIS A 61 -2.63 -7.77 0.96
N ILE A 62 -2.50 -9.08 0.76
CA ILE A 62 -2.39 -9.71 -0.58
C ILE A 62 -3.62 -9.36 -1.44
N ASP A 63 -4.82 -9.35 -0.84
CA ASP A 63 -6.09 -9.04 -1.49
C ASP A 63 -6.24 -7.56 -1.89
N ARG A 64 -5.25 -6.73 -1.57
CA ARG A 64 -5.17 -5.29 -1.90
C ARG A 64 -3.84 -4.93 -2.58
N SER A 65 -3.15 -5.92 -3.12
CA SER A 65 -1.84 -5.76 -3.74
C SER A 65 -1.79 -6.21 -5.19
N ILE A 66 -0.84 -5.65 -5.94
CA ILE A 66 -0.36 -6.15 -7.23
C ILE A 66 1.11 -6.51 -7.03
N GLU A 67 1.47 -7.76 -7.31
CA GLU A 67 2.85 -8.27 -7.17
C GLU A 67 3.45 -8.08 -5.76
N MET A 68 2.62 -7.89 -4.73
CA MET A 68 3.07 -7.51 -3.37
C MET A 68 3.95 -6.24 -3.31
N VAL A 69 4.02 -5.47 -4.41
CA VAL A 69 4.80 -4.24 -4.54
C VAL A 69 3.88 -3.03 -4.50
N TYR A 70 2.78 -3.04 -5.26
CA TYR A 70 1.84 -1.92 -5.30
C TYR A 70 0.60 -2.22 -4.49
N TYR A 71 0.18 -1.29 -3.64
CA TYR A 71 -0.98 -1.44 -2.76
C TYR A 71 -2.05 -0.40 -3.08
N ILE A 72 -3.31 -0.82 -3.02
CA ILE A 72 -4.48 0.03 -3.24
C ILE A 72 -5.42 -0.01 -2.04
N CYS A 73 -6.29 0.99 -1.91
CA CYS A 73 -7.22 1.06 -0.77
C CYS A 73 -8.36 0.03 -0.86
N GLU A 74 -8.84 -0.26 -2.06
CA GLU A 74 -9.94 -1.21 -2.30
C GLU A 74 -9.41 -2.64 -2.54
N SER A 75 -10.29 -3.64 -2.45
CA SER A 75 -9.92 -5.01 -2.80
C SER A 75 -9.57 -5.12 -4.29
N ILE A 76 -8.50 -5.84 -4.60
CA ILE A 76 -8.11 -6.10 -5.99
C ILE A 76 -9.17 -6.89 -6.74
N HIS A 77 -9.96 -7.71 -6.05
CA HIS A 77 -11.05 -8.48 -6.65
C HIS A 77 -12.19 -7.59 -7.17
N ALA A 78 -12.32 -6.36 -6.68
CA ALA A 78 -13.26 -5.37 -7.21
C ALA A 78 -12.80 -4.77 -8.55
N ILE A 79 -11.53 -4.97 -8.92
CA ILE A 79 -10.98 -4.57 -10.22
C ILE A 79 -11.29 -5.67 -11.24
N ARG A 80 -11.71 -5.25 -12.44
CA ARG A 80 -11.97 -6.18 -13.55
C ARG A 80 -10.70 -6.91 -13.97
N SER A 81 -10.86 -8.13 -14.48
CA SER A 81 -9.77 -8.82 -15.17
C SER A 81 -9.31 -8.03 -16.42
N CYS A 82 -8.03 -8.15 -16.75
CA CYS A 82 -7.51 -7.65 -18.02
C CYS A 82 -8.12 -8.46 -19.17
N ARG A 83 -8.28 -7.83 -20.33
CA ARG A 83 -8.88 -8.48 -21.52
C ARG A 83 -7.85 -9.06 -22.48
N SER A 84 -6.59 -8.67 -22.32
CA SER A 84 -5.47 -9.04 -23.17
C SER A 84 -4.18 -8.85 -22.39
N GLU A 85 -3.18 -9.66 -22.71
CA GLU A 85 -1.80 -9.56 -22.19
C GLU A 85 -1.16 -8.20 -22.47
N ASN A 86 -1.57 -7.54 -23.56
CA ASN A 86 -1.07 -6.23 -23.96
C ASN A 86 -1.71 -5.06 -23.19
N GLU A 87 -2.68 -5.34 -22.31
CA GLU A 87 -3.35 -4.30 -21.55
C GLU A 87 -2.47 -3.85 -20.36
N LYS A 88 -2.23 -2.54 -20.26
CA LYS A 88 -1.43 -1.96 -19.16
C LYS A 88 -2.16 -2.14 -17.84
N VAL A 89 -1.55 -2.87 -16.91
CA VAL A 89 -2.11 -3.15 -15.59
C VAL A 89 -2.11 -1.88 -14.74
N ILE A 90 -0.98 -1.17 -14.76
CA ILE A 90 -0.80 0.09 -14.05
C ILE A 90 -0.52 1.19 -15.06
N THR A 91 -1.19 2.34 -14.89
CA THR A 91 -0.92 3.54 -15.69
C THR A 91 -0.60 4.71 -14.79
N PHE A 92 0.43 5.48 -15.12
CA PHE A 92 0.77 6.72 -14.42
C PHE A 92 -0.09 7.85 -14.99
N ARG A 93 -1.01 8.40 -14.20
CA ARG A 93 -1.80 9.60 -14.57
C ARG A 93 -1.68 10.62 -13.46
N ASN A 94 -1.22 11.82 -13.79
CA ASN A 94 -1.14 12.95 -12.84
C ASN A 94 -0.37 12.53 -11.57
N ASP A 95 0.87 12.08 -11.78
CA ASP A 95 1.90 11.78 -10.78
C ASP A 95 1.71 10.51 -9.94
N LEU A 96 0.52 9.92 -9.88
CA LEU A 96 0.27 8.70 -9.10
C LEU A 96 -0.17 7.50 -9.97
N PRO A 97 0.27 6.27 -9.65
CA PRO A 97 -0.10 5.10 -10.41
C PRO A 97 -1.57 4.72 -10.18
N ILE A 98 -2.25 4.29 -11.23
CA ILE A 98 -3.65 3.82 -11.19
C ILE A 98 -3.72 2.42 -11.78
N VAL A 99 -4.30 1.49 -11.02
CA VAL A 99 -4.57 0.12 -11.46
C VAL A 99 -5.79 0.10 -12.39
N ARG A 100 -5.63 -0.52 -13.57
CA ARG A 100 -6.66 -0.57 -14.62
C ARG A 100 -7.42 -1.88 -14.61
N CYS A 101 -6.69 -2.97 -14.45
CA CYS A 101 -7.19 -4.32 -14.50
C CYS A 101 -6.31 -5.25 -13.65
N ARG A 102 -6.75 -6.48 -13.41
CA ARG A 102 -6.01 -7.51 -12.68
C ARG A 102 -5.73 -8.73 -13.55
N CYS A 103 -4.68 -9.46 -13.19
CA CYS A 103 -4.18 -10.63 -13.90
C CYS A 103 -3.96 -11.79 -12.94
N ARG A 104 -3.73 -12.99 -13.47
CA ARG A 104 -3.27 -14.11 -12.66
C ARG A 104 -1.78 -13.92 -12.36
N GLU A 105 -1.02 -13.58 -13.39
CA GLU A 105 0.41 -13.27 -13.30
C GLU A 105 0.72 -11.94 -13.98
N TYR A 106 1.73 -11.25 -13.46
CA TYR A 106 2.18 -9.97 -13.96
C TYR A 106 3.64 -10.07 -14.38
N ASP A 107 4.04 -9.28 -15.39
CA ASP A 107 5.42 -9.28 -15.87
C ASP A 107 5.90 -7.85 -16.18
N TRP A 108 7.21 -7.67 -16.05
CA TRP A 108 7.95 -6.46 -16.36
C TRP A 108 8.71 -6.69 -17.66
N PRO A 109 8.20 -6.22 -18.81
CA PRO A 109 8.92 -6.37 -20.04
C PRO A 109 10.29 -5.69 -19.92
N PRO A 110 11.36 -6.28 -20.45
CA PRO A 110 12.73 -5.77 -20.29
C PRO A 110 12.93 -4.34 -20.83
N ASN A 111 12.01 -3.87 -21.69
CA ASN A 111 12.06 -2.56 -22.33
C ASN A 111 11.09 -1.54 -21.73
N ALA A 112 10.36 -1.89 -20.67
CA ALA A 112 9.31 -1.05 -20.10
C ALA A 112 9.60 -0.74 -18.62
N GLU A 113 10.49 0.24 -18.40
CA GLU A 113 11.03 0.59 -17.07
C GLU A 113 9.96 0.91 -16.00
N LEU A 114 8.74 1.24 -16.40
CA LEU A 114 7.67 1.64 -15.50
C LEU A 114 6.32 1.03 -15.88
N GLU A 115 6.25 0.00 -16.72
CA GLU A 115 4.96 -0.53 -17.15
C GLU A 115 4.84 -2.01 -16.81
N LEU A 116 3.88 -2.30 -15.94
CA LEU A 116 3.50 -3.65 -15.58
C LEU A 116 2.45 -4.17 -16.57
N TYR A 117 2.72 -5.33 -17.15
CA TYR A 117 1.85 -6.02 -18.09
C TYR A 117 1.29 -7.30 -17.48
N CYS A 118 0.31 -7.85 -18.18
CA CYS A 118 -0.33 -9.09 -17.82
C CYS A 118 0.36 -10.23 -18.57
N SER A 119 1.03 -11.14 -17.87
CA SER A 119 1.61 -12.34 -18.50
C SER A 119 0.62 -13.48 -18.58
N GLU A 120 -0.33 -13.55 -17.64
CA GLU A 120 -1.39 -14.56 -17.65
C GLU A 120 -2.75 -13.95 -17.26
N LEU A 121 -3.76 -14.20 -18.09
CA LEU A 121 -5.13 -13.71 -17.88
C LEU A 121 -5.84 -14.50 -16.78
N LEU A 122 -6.77 -13.84 -16.08
CA LEU A 122 -7.74 -14.49 -15.21
C LEU A 122 -8.91 -14.95 -16.08
N ASP A 123 -8.94 -16.25 -16.41
CA ASP A 123 -10.04 -16.93 -17.11
C ASP A 123 -11.44 -16.58 -16.57
#